data_AF-A0A951L7Z7-F1
#
_entry.id   AF-A0A951L7Z7-F1
#
_cell.length_a   1.000
_cell.length_b   1.000
_cell.length_c   1.000
_cell.angle_alpha   90.00
_cell.angle_beta   90.00
_cell.angle_gamma   90.00
#
_symmetry.space_group_name_H-M   'P 1'
#
loop_
_entity.id
_entity.type
_entity.pdbx_description
1 polymer ?
#
loop_
_entity_poly.entity_id
_entity_poly.type
_entity_poly.pdbx_seq_one_letter_code
_entity_poly.pdbx_strand_id
1 'polypeptide(L)' 'MVKVGIAFIALIILAVLAGCLYLAYGNFPVPTTSVEKVLPDARFPK' A
#
# COMPACT_ATOMS: atom_id res chain seq x y z
N MET A 1 -1.21 34.52 -2.79
CA MET A 1 -0.34 33.33 -2.85
C MET A 1 -0.38 32.51 -1.54
N VAL A 2 -0.16 33.11 -0.37
CA VAL A 2 -0.12 32.40 0.93
C VAL A 2 -1.40 31.59 1.22
N LYS A 3 -2.60 32.15 1.01
CA LYS A 3 -3.88 31.43 1.21
C LYS A 3 -4.01 30.16 0.35
N VAL A 4 -3.54 30.21 -0.89
CA VAL A 4 -3.56 29.07 -1.81
C VAL A 4 -2.57 28.00 -1.36
N GLY A 5 -1.39 28.42 -0.89
CA GLY A 5 -0.39 27.51 -0.32
C GLY A 5 -0.91 26.78 0.93
N ILE A 6 -1.59 27.49 1.83
CA ILE A 6 -2.21 26.89 3.03
C ILE A 6 -3.29 25.89 2.63
N ALA A 7 -4.16 26.24 1.68
CA ALA A 7 -5.21 25.34 1.21
C ALA A 7 -4.62 24.07 0.58
N PHE A 8 -3.55 24.20 -0.20
CA PHE A 8 -2.86 23.06 -0.81
C PHE A 8 -2.22 22.14 0.24
N ILE A 9 -1.54 22.71 1.23
CA ILE A 9 -0.94 21.93 2.34
C ILE A 9 -2.03 21.19 3.13
N ALA A 10 -3.14 21.87 3.45
CA ALA A 10 -4.27 21.25 4.13
C ALA A 10 -4.85 20.07 3.34
N LEU A 11 -4.94 20.19 2.03
CA LEU A 11 -5.43 19.13 1.15
C LEU A 11 -4.50 17.91 1.15
N ILE A 12 -3.18 18.13 1.11
CA ILE A 12 -2.19 17.04 1.23
C ILE A 12 -2.33 16.33 2.57
N ILE A 13 -2.40 17.07 3.68
CA ILE A 13 -2.56 16.49 5.02
C ILE A 13 -3.83 15.63 5.08
N LEU A 14 -4.93 16.13 4.53
CA LEU A 14 -6.20 15.41 4.50
C LEU A 14 -6.12 14.11 3.67
N ALA A 15 -5.43 14.14 2.53
CA ALA A 15 -5.21 12.95 1.71
C ALA A 15 -4.34 11.89 2.43
N VAL A 16 -3.29 12.32 3.13
CA VAL A 16 -2.43 11.42 3.92
C VAL A 16 -3.22 10.78 5.06
N LEU A 17 -3.98 11.57 5.81
CA LEU A 17 -4.81 11.05 6.90
C LEU A 17 -5.87 10.06 6.41
N ALA A 18 -6.54 10.38 5.30
CA ALA A 18 -7.50 9.47 4.67
C ALA A 18 -6.83 8.16 4.22
N GLY A 19 -5.65 8.23 3.61
CA GLY A 19 -4.86 7.06 3.23
C GLY A 19 -4.46 6.18 4.41
N CYS A 20 -3.99 6.80 5.50
CA CYS A 20 -3.67 6.09 6.74
C CYS A 20 -4.89 5.36 7.32
N LEU A 21 -6.05 6.02 7.38
CA LEU A 21 -7.29 5.41 7.86
C LEU A 21 -7.74 4.27 6.95
N TYR A 22 -7.64 4.45 5.63
CA TYR A 22 -7.98 3.40 4.66
C TYR A 22 -7.09 2.16 4.83
N LEU A 23 -5.79 2.34 5.06
CA LEU A 23 -4.87 1.22 5.29
C LEU A 23 -5.07 0.56 6.66
N ALA A 24 -5.39 1.34 7.70
CA ALA A 24 -5.56 0.84 9.06
C ALA A 24 -6.88 0.07 9.25
N TYR A 25 -7.97 0.55 8.63
CA TYR A 25 -9.31 -0.01 8.80
C TYR A 25 -9.82 -0.75 7.57
N GLY A 26 -9.10 -0.68 6.44
CA GLY A 26 -9.42 -1.42 5.24
C GLY A 26 -9.24 -2.92 5.47
N ASN A 27 -10.30 -3.69 5.23
CA ASN A 27 -10.23 -5.14 5.26
C ASN A 27 -9.70 -5.64 3.92
N PHE A 28 -8.37 -5.76 3.81
CA PHE A 28 -7.74 -6.32 2.61
C PHE A 28 -7.73 -7.85 2.73
N PRO A 29 -8.38 -8.59 1.82
CA PRO A 29 -8.35 -10.03 1.85
C PRO A 29 -6.91 -10.51 1.67
N VAL A 30 -6.44 -11.32 2.62
CA VAL A 30 -5.12 -11.96 2.51
C VAL A 30 -5.16 -12.91 1.31
N PRO A 31 -4.11 -12.97 0.47
CA PRO A 31 -4.02 -13.97 -0.58
C PRO A 31 -4.20 -15.37 0.01
N THR A 32 -5.27 -16.06 -0.40
CA THR A 32 -5.63 -17.39 0.11
C THR A 32 -4.89 -18.51 -0.61
N THR A 33 -4.21 -18.18 -1.71
CA THR A 33 -3.40 -19.13 -2.46
C THR A 33 -2.04 -19.32 -1.81
N SER A 34 -1.72 -20.56 -1.44
CA SER A 34 -0.38 -20.93 -1.00
C SER A 34 0.56 -20.85 -2.20
N VAL A 35 1.39 -19.81 -2.24
CA VAL A 35 2.47 -19.73 -3.22
C VAL A 35 3.59 -20.62 -2.71
N GLU A 36 3.73 -21.78 -3.33
CA GLU A 36 4.86 -22.67 -3.08
C GLU A 36 6.15 -21.88 -3.38
N LYS A 37 6.96 -21.64 -2.35
CA LYS A 37 8.28 -20.99 -2.48
C LYS A 37 9.27 -21.99 -3.05
N VAL A 38 8.97 -22.53 -4.23
CA VAL A 38 9.90 -23.39 -4.96
C VAL A 38 10.98 -22.48 -5.51
N LEU A 39 12.24 -22.73 -5.15
CA LEU A 39 13.34 -22.19 -5.93
C LEU A 39 13.19 -22.79 -7.34
N PRO A 40 13.09 -21.98 -8.41
CA PRO A 40 13.12 -22.52 -9.76
C PRO A 40 14.39 -23.35 -9.89
N ASP A 41 14.23 -24.67 -9.97
CA ASP A 41 15.28 -25.69 -9.84
C ASP A 41 16.19 -25.75 -11.06
N ALA A 42 16.56 -24.60 -11.62
CA ALA A 42 17.65 -24.48 -12.59
C ALA A 42 19.00 -24.96 -12.00
N ARG A 43 19.07 -25.24 -10.70
CA ARG A 43 20.27 -25.75 -10.00
C ARG A 43 20.22 -27.23 -9.61
N PHE A 44 19.07 -27.92 -9.68
CA PHE A 44 18.94 -29.33 -9.31
C PHE A 44 18.02 -30.08 -10.29
N PRO A 45 18.54 -30.52 -11.45
CA PRO A 45 17.80 -31.37 -12.38
C PRO A 45 17.59 -32.79 -11.82
N LYS A 46 16.41 -33.38 -12.08
CA LYS A 46 16.05 -34.78 -11.76
C LYS A 46 16.83 -35.79 -12.60
#